data_AF-A0A1G6ZN66-F1
#
_entry.id   AF-A0A1G6ZN66-F1
#
_cell.length_a   1.000
_cell.length_b   1.000
_cell.length_c   1.000
_cell.angle_alpha   90.00
_cell.angle_beta   90.00
_cell.angle_gamma   90.00
#
_symmetry.space_group_name_H-M   'P 1'
#
loop_
_entity.id
_entity.type
_entity.pdbx_description
1 polymer ?
#
loop_
_entity_poly.entity_id
_entity_poly.type
_entity_poly.pdbx_seq_one_letter_code
_entity_poly.pdbx_strand_id
1 'polypeptide(L)'
;MAHLKSEQVKDLADNLLRMTNGLGNYRYENSERLSEDENQRIKELHEKQLSHTTELYTKSAVLVMDDVETSLKQIDTITLETQELYKNLTTVQTVLDRATSVLTLAIAIIGLDPKGITASIKGLLAKTA
;
A
#
# COMPACT_ATOMS: atom_id res chain seq x y z
N MET A 1 -9.86 0.91 27.59
CA MET A 1 -9.05 -0.05 26.83
C MET A 1 -9.05 0.42 25.40
N ALA A 2 -7.86 0.53 24.79
CA ALA A 2 -7.71 1.16 23.48
C ALA A 2 -8.16 0.17 22.39
N HIS A 3 -9.46 0.17 22.11
CA HIS A 3 -10.05 -0.52 20.98
C HIS A 3 -9.78 0.31 19.72
N LEU A 4 -9.36 -0.32 18.63
CA LEU A 4 -9.55 0.34 17.35
C LEU A 4 -11.03 0.39 17.02
N LYS A 5 -11.50 1.56 16.63
CA LYS A 5 -12.84 1.71 16.05
C LYS A 5 -12.79 1.23 14.60
N SER A 6 -13.92 0.81 14.03
CA SER A 6 -14.00 0.46 12.60
C SER A 6 -13.41 1.55 11.68
N GLU A 7 -13.41 2.79 12.15
CA GLU A 7 -12.72 3.96 11.59
C GLU A 7 -11.25 3.70 11.26
N GLN A 8 -10.49 3.05 12.15
CA GLN A 8 -9.04 2.86 11.96
C GLN A 8 -8.71 1.77 10.95
N VAL A 9 -9.52 0.71 10.86
CA VAL A 9 -9.36 -0.30 9.80
C VAL A 9 -9.81 0.28 8.45
N LYS A 10 -10.82 1.14 8.45
CA LYS A 10 -11.18 1.93 7.28
C LYS A 10 -10.05 2.87 6.86
N ASP A 11 -9.40 3.58 7.78
CA ASP A 11 -8.28 4.47 7.47
C ASP A 11 -7.10 3.71 6.84
N LEU A 12 -6.82 2.48 7.30
CA LEU A 12 -5.85 1.60 6.65
C LEU A 12 -6.26 1.24 5.22
N ALA A 13 -7.54 0.90 5.00
CA ALA A 13 -8.07 0.58 3.68
C ALA A 13 -8.05 1.80 2.75
N ASP A 14 -8.38 2.99 3.25
CA ASP A 14 -8.29 4.25 2.53
C ASP A 14 -6.84 4.54 2.10
N ASN A 15 -5.86 4.32 2.98
CA ASN A 15 -4.45 4.47 2.67
C ASN A 15 -3.94 3.48 1.62
N LEU A 16 -4.28 2.20 1.76
CA LEU A 16 -3.96 1.19 0.75
C LEU A 16 -4.57 1.57 -0.60
N LEU A 17 -5.84 1.97 -0.63
CA LEU A 17 -6.51 2.42 -1.86
C LEU A 17 -5.78 3.61 -2.50
N ARG A 18 -5.36 4.59 -1.70
CA ARG A 18 -4.60 5.76 -2.19
C ARG A 18 -3.27 5.39 -2.82
N MET A 19 -2.52 4.46 -2.21
CA MET A 19 -1.26 3.95 -2.77
C MET A 19 -1.50 3.15 -4.06
N THR A 20 -2.51 2.28 -4.06
CA THR A 20 -2.89 1.45 -5.20
C THR A 20 -3.32 2.29 -6.40
N ASN A 21 -4.18 3.28 -6.19
CA ASN A 21 -4.58 4.21 -7.24
C ASN A 21 -3.39 5.00 -7.79
N GLY A 22 -2.41 5.34 -6.95
CA GLY A 22 -1.16 5.97 -7.40
C GLY A 22 -0.40 5.10 -8.42
N LEU A 23 -0.34 3.78 -8.18
CA LEU A 23 0.27 2.83 -9.13
C LEU A 23 -0.52 2.74 -10.44
N GLY A 24 -1.86 2.73 -10.34
CA GLY A 24 -2.75 2.75 -11.50
C GLY A 24 -2.54 4.00 -12.37
N ASN A 25 -2.44 5.16 -11.74
CA ASN A 25 -2.18 6.44 -12.40
C ASN A 25 -0.80 6.44 -13.09
N TYR A 26 0.26 5.99 -12.39
CA TYR A 26 1.59 5.86 -13.01
C TYR A 26 1.55 5.00 -14.28
N ARG A 27 0.86 3.86 -14.24
CA ARG A 27 0.71 2.97 -15.40
C ARG A 27 0.00 3.67 -16.56
N TYR A 28 -1.05 4.43 -16.26
CA TYR A 28 -1.82 5.14 -17.26
C TYR A 28 -0.99 6.26 -17.92
N GLU A 29 -0.36 7.10 -17.10
CA GLU A 29 0.43 8.26 -17.53
C GLU A 29 1.71 7.87 -18.27
N ASN A 30 2.26 6.67 -18.02
CA ASN A 30 3.48 6.17 -18.65
C ASN A 30 3.24 5.03 -19.64
N SER A 31 1.99 4.76 -20.03
CA SER A 31 1.61 3.59 -20.84
C SER A 31 2.39 3.46 -22.16
N GLU A 32 2.75 4.58 -22.80
CA GLU A 32 3.54 4.60 -24.04
C GLU A 32 5.05 4.37 -23.83
N ARG A 33 5.55 4.54 -22.59
CA ARG A 33 6.96 4.45 -22.23
C ARG A 33 7.32 3.13 -21.57
N LEU A 34 6.32 2.42 -21.04
CA LEU A 34 6.48 1.09 -20.46
C LEU A 34 6.62 0.05 -21.57
N SER A 35 7.56 -0.87 -21.41
CA SER A 35 7.54 -2.11 -22.17
C SER A 35 6.29 -2.92 -21.85
N GLU A 36 5.93 -3.87 -22.72
CA GLU A 36 4.77 -4.74 -22.52
C GLU A 36 4.88 -5.52 -21.21
N ASP A 37 6.06 -6.07 -20.91
CA ASP A 37 6.34 -6.81 -19.68
C ASP A 37 6.23 -5.93 -18.43
N GLU A 38 6.77 -4.70 -18.47
CA GLU A 38 6.66 -3.75 -17.37
C GLU A 38 5.20 -3.34 -17.12
N ASN A 39 4.45 -3.05 -18.19
CA ASN A 39 3.05 -2.68 -18.09
C ASN A 39 2.21 -3.82 -17.51
N GLN A 40 2.41 -5.03 -18.01
CA GLN A 40 1.74 -6.22 -17.51
C GLN A 40 2.09 -6.48 -16.03
N ARG A 41 3.36 -6.31 -15.65
CA ARG A 41 3.77 -6.50 -14.27
C ARG A 41 3.17 -5.47 -13.32
N ILE A 42 3.12 -4.20 -13.71
CA ILE A 42 2.46 -3.14 -12.94
C ILE A 42 0.96 -3.44 -12.81
N LYS A 43 0.31 -3.86 -13.90
CA LYS A 43 -1.11 -4.24 -13.90
C LYS A 43 -1.40 -5.36 -12.90
N GLU A 44 -0.61 -6.43 -12.90
CA GLU A 44 -0.76 -7.54 -11.95
C GLU A 44 -0.61 -7.10 -10.49
N LEU A 45 0.36 -6.24 -10.19
CA LEU A 45 0.55 -5.69 -8.85
C LEU A 45 -0.63 -4.81 -8.45
N HIS A 46 -1.09 -3.96 -9.35
CA HIS A 46 -2.26 -3.10 -9.14
C HIS A 46 -3.53 -3.92 -8.85
N GLU A 47 -3.80 -4.97 -9.63
CA GLU A 47 -4.94 -5.87 -9.44
C GLU A 47 -4.90 -6.59 -8.08
N LYS A 48 -3.73 -7.09 -7.68
CA LYS A 48 -3.55 -7.75 -6.38
C LYS A 48 -3.76 -6.79 -5.22
N GLN A 49 -3.21 -5.58 -5.31
CA GLN A 49 -3.39 -4.56 -4.28
C GLN A 49 -4.85 -4.10 -4.19
N LEU A 50 -5.56 -3.93 -5.31
CA LEU A 50 -7.00 -3.62 -5.34
C LEU A 50 -7.83 -4.71 -4.65
N SER A 51 -7.52 -5.98 -4.94
CA SER A 51 -8.18 -7.13 -4.31
C SER A 51 -8.01 -7.10 -2.79
N HIS A 52 -6.78 -6.92 -2.30
CA HIS A 52 -6.50 -6.85 -0.87
C HIS A 52 -7.10 -5.62 -0.19
N THR A 53 -7.12 -4.47 -0.87
CA THR A 53 -7.80 -3.27 -0.38
C THR A 53 -9.30 -3.54 -0.18
N THR A 54 -9.94 -4.19 -1.15
CA THR A 54 -11.36 -4.59 -1.08
C THR A 54 -11.62 -5.57 0.05
N GLU A 55 -10.73 -6.56 0.23
CA GLU A 55 -10.79 -7.50 1.35
C GLU A 55 -10.67 -6.78 2.70
N LEU A 56 -9.77 -5.79 2.80
CA LEU A 56 -9.62 -5.02 4.04
C LEU A 56 -10.85 -4.19 4.37
N TYR A 57 -11.49 -3.54 3.39
CA TYR A 57 -12.78 -2.88 3.61
C TYR A 57 -13.87 -3.85 4.06
N THR A 58 -13.87 -5.08 3.53
CA THR A 58 -14.82 -6.11 3.98
C THR A 58 -14.55 -6.49 5.44
N LYS A 59 -13.27 -6.59 5.81
CA LYS A 59 -12.84 -6.95 7.16
C LYS A 59 -12.92 -5.79 8.16
N SER A 60 -12.94 -4.53 7.72
CA SER A 60 -13.08 -3.36 8.61
C SER A 60 -14.41 -3.34 9.35
N ALA A 61 -15.40 -4.09 8.86
CA ALA A 61 -16.67 -4.31 9.55
C ALA A 61 -16.57 -5.25 10.78
N VAL A 62 -15.48 -6.01 10.91
CA VAL A 62 -15.37 -7.12 11.89
C VAL A 62 -14.03 -7.20 12.63
N LEU A 63 -12.96 -6.56 12.15
CA LEU A 63 -11.63 -6.65 12.77
C LEU A 63 -11.42 -5.63 13.90
N VAL A 64 -10.82 -6.12 14.98
CA VAL A 64 -10.26 -5.34 16.10
C VAL A 64 -8.78 -5.69 16.21
N MET A 65 -7.89 -4.71 16.15
CA MET A 65 -6.46 -4.88 16.41
C MET A 65 -6.06 -4.02 17.61
N ASP A 66 -5.14 -4.49 18.44
CA ASP A 66 -4.56 -3.66 19.50
C ASP A 66 -3.34 -2.89 18.98
N ASP A 67 -3.21 -1.63 19.40
CA ASP A 67 -2.01 -0.79 19.25
C ASP A 67 -1.61 -0.39 17.80
N VAL A 68 -2.52 0.26 17.07
CA VAL A 68 -2.31 0.61 15.65
C VAL A 68 -2.20 2.12 15.38
N GLU A 69 -2.34 2.97 16.40
CA GLU A 69 -2.31 4.43 16.22
C GLU A 69 -0.95 4.96 15.72
N THR A 70 0.16 4.42 16.24
CA THR A 70 1.51 4.77 15.75
C THR A 70 1.72 4.25 14.32
N SER A 71 1.32 3.00 14.06
CA SER A 71 1.42 2.38 12.74
C SER A 71 0.58 3.12 11.69
N LEU A 72 -0.61 3.61 12.06
CA LEU A 72 -1.50 4.41 11.20
C LEU A 72 -0.82 5.69 10.72
N LYS A 73 -0.24 6.48 11.63
CA LYS A 73 0.47 7.71 11.26
C LYS A 73 1.65 7.44 10.32
N GLN A 74 2.36 6.34 10.53
CA GLN A 74 3.45 5.93 9.64
C GLN A 74 2.92 5.49 8.27
N ILE A 75 1.78 4.79 8.22
CA ILE A 75 1.12 4.38 6.97
C ILE A 75 0.59 5.59 6.20
N ASP A 76 0.05 6.61 6.87
CA ASP A 76 -0.32 7.89 6.23
C ASP A 76 0.89 8.54 5.57
N THR A 77 2.03 8.59 6.28
CA THR A 77 3.29 9.14 5.76
C THR A 77 3.77 8.36 4.54
N ILE A 78 3.83 7.02 4.65
CA ILE A 78 4.21 6.12 3.56
C ILE A 78 3.27 6.30 2.36
N THR A 79 1.99 6.56 2.58
CA THR A 79 1.00 6.78 1.51
C THR A 79 1.34 8.02 0.70
N LEU A 80 1.60 9.14 1.36
CA LEU A 80 2.00 10.39 0.71
C LEU A 80 3.31 10.21 -0.07
N GLU A 81 4.33 9.61 0.57
CA GLU A 81 5.62 9.34 -0.06
C GLU A 81 5.48 8.41 -1.27
N THR A 82 4.62 7.39 -1.19
CA THR A 82 4.38 6.45 -2.30
C THR A 82 3.74 7.16 -3.49
N GLN A 83 2.76 8.03 -3.23
CA GLN A 83 2.11 8.81 -4.28
C GLN A 83 3.08 9.80 -4.93
N GLU A 84 3.93 10.44 -4.13
CA GLU A 84 4.97 11.34 -4.63
C GLU A 84 6.02 10.58 -5.46
N LEU A 85 6.47 9.43 -4.95
CA LEU A 85 7.40 8.54 -5.65
C LEU A 85 6.85 8.14 -7.02
N TYR A 86 5.59 7.72 -7.10
CA TYR A 86 4.96 7.38 -8.37
C TYR A 86 4.83 8.56 -9.33
N LYS A 87 4.70 9.79 -8.84
CA LYS A 87 4.64 10.99 -9.70
C LYS A 87 6.01 11.39 -10.24
N ASN A 88 7.06 11.22 -9.45
CA ASN A 88 8.37 11.83 -9.71
C ASN A 88 9.40 10.87 -10.33
N LEU A 89 9.18 9.56 -10.27
CA LEU A 89 10.17 8.59 -10.74
C LEU A 89 10.06 8.29 -12.23
N THR A 90 11.23 8.25 -12.86
CA THR A 90 11.42 7.79 -14.24
C THR A 90 11.79 6.31 -14.33
N THR A 91 12.21 5.70 -13.21
CA THR A 91 12.71 4.31 -13.19
C THR A 91 11.60 3.34 -12.80
N VAL A 92 11.18 2.54 -13.78
CA VAL A 92 10.10 1.55 -13.62
C VAL A 92 10.40 0.52 -12.55
N GLN A 93 11.66 0.06 -12.42
CA GLN A 93 12.04 -0.91 -11.40
C GLN A 93 11.76 -0.40 -9.97
N THR A 94 12.04 0.86 -9.70
CA THR A 94 11.78 1.46 -8.38
C THR A 94 10.28 1.54 -8.08
N VAL A 95 9.46 1.80 -9.11
CA VAL A 95 7.99 1.75 -9.01
C VAL A 95 7.52 0.33 -8.67
N LEU A 96 8.06 -0.68 -9.36
CA LEU A 96 7.76 -2.10 -9.12
C LEU A 96 8.18 -2.54 -7.71
N ASP A 97 9.34 -2.11 -7.24
CA ASP A 97 9.84 -2.42 -5.91
C ASP A 97 8.95 -1.79 -4.83
N ARG A 98 8.53 -0.53 -5.03
CA ARG A 98 7.60 0.16 -4.13
C ARG A 98 6.24 -0.54 -4.11
N ALA A 99 5.70 -0.86 -5.28
CA ALA A 99 4.43 -1.58 -5.41
C ALA A 99 4.45 -2.96 -4.75
N THR A 100 5.56 -3.68 -4.86
CA THR A 100 5.74 -4.98 -4.19
C THR A 100 5.76 -4.80 -2.67
N SER A 101 6.48 -3.80 -2.15
CA SER A 101 6.50 -3.52 -0.70
C SER A 101 5.13 -3.09 -0.16
N VAL A 102 4.34 -2.32 -0.92
CA VAL A 102 2.94 -1.98 -0.57
C VAL A 102 2.08 -3.24 -0.53
N LEU A 103 2.24 -4.15 -1.49
CA LEU A 103 1.52 -5.42 -1.50
C LEU A 103 1.86 -6.27 -0.26
N THR A 104 3.13 -6.34 0.14
CA THR A 104 3.57 -7.03 1.36
C THR A 104 2.92 -6.44 2.61
N LEU A 105 2.86 -5.10 2.71
CA LEU A 105 2.16 -4.43 3.80
C LEU A 105 0.68 -4.83 3.85
N ALA A 106 -0.01 -4.83 2.70
CA ALA A 106 -1.42 -5.21 2.63
C ALA A 106 -1.66 -6.65 3.12
N ILE A 107 -0.79 -7.59 2.71
CA ILE A 107 -0.84 -9.00 3.17
C ILE A 107 -0.68 -9.09 4.68
N ALA A 108 0.27 -8.35 5.26
CA ALA A 108 0.50 -8.35 6.71
C ALA A 108 -0.67 -7.78 7.50
N ILE A 109 -1.32 -6.71 6.99
CA ILE A 109 -2.52 -6.13 7.59
C ILE A 109 -3.68 -7.13 7.56
N ILE A 110 -3.94 -7.74 6.40
CA ILE A 110 -5.01 -8.74 6.23
C ILE A 110 -4.80 -9.95 7.13
N GLY A 111 -3.55 -10.41 7.24
CA GLY A 111 -3.14 -11.52 8.08
C GLY A 111 -3.13 -11.22 9.58
N LEU A 112 -3.42 -9.97 9.99
CA LEU A 112 -3.31 -9.53 11.37
C LEU A 112 -1.94 -9.87 11.97
N ASP A 113 -0.86 -9.57 11.23
CA ASP A 113 0.52 -9.82 11.66
C ASP A 113 1.21 -8.51 12.08
N PRO A 114 1.17 -8.13 13.38
CA PRO A 114 1.81 -6.91 13.86
C PRO A 114 3.30 -6.81 13.55
N LYS A 115 4.01 -7.95 13.52
CA LYS A 115 5.45 -7.98 13.22
C LYS A 115 5.67 -7.73 11.74
N GLY A 116 4.89 -8.38 10.88
CA GLY A 116 4.90 -8.16 9.43
C GLY A 116 4.55 -6.73 9.05
N ILE A 117 3.57 -6.12 9.72
CA ILE A 117 3.19 -4.71 9.53
C ILE A 117 4.36 -3.81 9.90
N THR A 118 4.92 -3.97 11.10
CA THR A 118 6.06 -3.17 11.57
C THR A 118 7.27 -3.30 10.65
N ALA A 119 7.59 -4.51 10.20
CA ALA A 119 8.69 -4.76 9.28
C ALA A 119 8.45 -4.11 7.91
N SER A 120 7.22 -4.20 7.38
CA SER A 120 6.84 -3.59 6.11
C SER A 120 6.91 -2.06 6.16
N ILE A 121 6.42 -1.45 7.25
CA ILE A 121 6.52 -0.01 7.50
C ILE A 121 7.98 0.43 7.50
N LYS A 122 8.84 -0.25 8.28
CA LYS A 122 10.28 0.08 8.32
C LYS A 122 10.94 -0.04 6.95
N GLY A 123 10.61 -1.10 6.19
CA GLY A 123 11.14 -1.30 4.85
C GLY A 123 10.70 -0.22 3.85
N LEU A 124 9.47 0.27 3.96
CA LEU A 124 8.96 1.36 3.12
C LEU A 124 9.58 2.71 3.48
N LEU A 125 9.80 2.99 4.76
CA LEU A 125 10.47 4.22 5.22
C LEU A 125 11.98 4.24 4.91
N ALA A 126 12.64 3.08 4.91
CA ALA A 126 14.06 2.99 4.58
C ALA A 126 14.35 3.20 3.09
N LYS A 127 13.37 2.97 2.22
CA LYS A 127 13.49 3.13 0.76
C LYS A 127 13.22 4.57 0.29
N THR A 128 12.89 5.49 1.19
CA THR A 128 12.61 6.92 0.91
C THR A 128 13.70 7.86 1.42
N ALA A 129 14.74 7.33 2.08
CA ALA A 129 15.97 8.02 2.48
C ALA A 129 17.11 7.76 1.49
#